data_AF-A0A9D7SFE7-F1
#
_entry.id   AF-A0A9D7SFE7-F1
#
_cell.length_a   1.000
_cell.length_b   1.000
_cell.length_c   1.000
_cell.angle_alpha   90.00
_cell.angle_beta   90.00
_cell.angle_gamma   90.00
#
_symmetry.space_group_name_H-M   'P 1'
#
loop_
_entity.id
_entity.type
_entity.pdbx_description
1 polymer ?
#
loop_
_entity_poly.entity_id
_entity_poly.type
_entity_poly.pdbx_seq_one_letter_code
_entity_poly.pdbx_strand_id
1 'polypeptide(L)'
;MSLPFSHPWILVPAGAVILIVMALALRAQLRPGLGVQVVGQRPIWQGLGLALMAAGLGLGLAEPRWGLPEFPRLTVHVALDASRSMAVPDANGRTRWDAAVAALDRIWSRPQPGLRWSLDLLTGDAIPIQPPGEDRTLLREALRAVVPGEVGSPGTSLGRGLPQVAAQVERDLPAVILLLSDGEETWEAAEEALQHATLPLQKARIPVCVMTFGDGQAHAVPPRPGAPAGGAEPTTSTAHPEFLGRLAQATGGQVFADGEAAAAGLQALAAGKLPLPASRSLQPAHPEVGAWLALAGLVLWLASAGKPLARWRPILLALAGLVAPPLAGQAPSQTWAPGGVKAWLAQRAIESGDLIGARKWRPVDAKPAHLLLAAHIDLRTGFPEDALKALTPLVGQGSPRPIPTWRAPALLLAARAHLEAQRPDEAKALLERLLLEQPGQAEAIHNLQTLVRDATPPPPPNPKKPPPPPPPRPSMGAQQDELEGLKQRLPKPPKTPGGVKDL
;
A
#
# COMPACT_ATOMS: atom_id res chain seq x y z
N MET A 1 14.00 -4.72 -31.72
CA MET A 1 13.59 -3.60 -30.85
C MET A 1 12.08 -3.59 -30.77
N SER A 2 11.51 -3.95 -29.63
CA SER A 2 10.06 -3.89 -29.40
C SER A 2 9.61 -2.43 -29.42
N LEU A 3 8.58 -2.13 -30.20
CA LEU A 3 7.98 -0.80 -30.18
C LEU A 3 7.43 -0.52 -28.77
N PRO A 4 7.53 0.72 -28.29
CA PRO A 4 7.18 1.11 -26.93
C PRO A 4 5.66 1.27 -26.73
N PHE A 5 4.85 0.45 -27.40
CA PHE A 5 3.39 0.53 -27.44
C PHE A 5 2.82 -0.88 -27.29
N SER A 6 1.72 -1.06 -26.53
CA SER A 6 1.02 -2.36 -26.46
C SER A 6 0.42 -2.73 -27.81
N HIS A 7 -0.12 -1.75 -28.53
CA HIS A 7 -0.86 -1.94 -29.77
C HIS A 7 -0.36 -0.99 -30.87
N PRO A 8 0.88 -1.17 -31.36
CA PRO A 8 1.48 -0.25 -32.32
C PRO A 8 0.74 -0.20 -33.66
N TRP A 9 0.00 -1.27 -34.00
CA TRP A 9 -0.79 -1.36 -35.22
C TRP A 9 -1.94 -0.33 -35.27
N ILE A 10 -2.40 0.18 -34.12
CA ILE A 10 -3.46 1.21 -34.03
C ILE A 10 -2.95 2.58 -34.52
N LEU A 11 -1.63 2.81 -34.47
CA LEU A 11 -1.04 4.08 -34.91
C LEU A 11 -1.16 4.30 -36.43
N VAL A 12 -1.20 3.23 -37.22
CA VAL A 12 -1.31 3.31 -38.69
C VAL A 12 -2.67 3.85 -39.15
N PRO A 13 -3.82 3.28 -38.76
CA PRO A 13 -5.12 3.83 -39.12
C PRO A 13 -5.34 5.22 -38.51
N ALA A 14 -4.88 5.47 -37.28
CA ALA A 14 -4.94 6.80 -36.67
C ALA A 14 -4.16 7.85 -37.50
N GLY A 15 -2.95 7.50 -37.94
CA GLY A 15 -2.14 8.32 -38.83
C GLY A 15 -2.80 8.60 -40.17
N ALA A 16 -3.44 7.59 -40.77
CA ALA A 16 -4.18 7.75 -42.03
C ALA A 16 -5.37 8.72 -41.87
N VAL A 17 -6.13 8.61 -40.78
CA VAL A 17 -7.24 9.53 -40.47
C VAL A 17 -6.74 10.97 -40.32
N ILE A 18 -5.61 11.18 -39.61
CA ILE A 18 -4.99 12.50 -39.43
C ILE A 18 -4.65 13.13 -40.79
N LEU A 19 -4.01 12.37 -41.68
CA LEU A 19 -3.63 12.85 -43.01
C LEU A 19 -4.84 13.19 -43.87
N ILE A 20 -5.88 12.35 -43.85
CA ILE A 20 -7.14 12.60 -44.58
C ILE A 20 -7.82 13.88 -44.08
N VAL A 21 -7.95 14.02 -42.76
CA VAL A 21 -8.57 15.20 -42.14
C VAL A 21 -7.80 16.48 -42.49
N MET A 22 -6.48 16.45 -42.41
CA MET A 22 -5.64 17.60 -42.78
C MET A 22 -5.71 17.93 -44.27
N ALA A 23 -5.72 16.92 -45.15
CA ALA A 23 -5.86 17.11 -46.59
C ALA A 23 -7.22 17.73 -46.96
N LEU A 24 -8.31 17.28 -46.32
CA LEU A 24 -9.64 17.85 -46.50
C LEU A 24 -9.72 19.29 -46.00
N ALA A 25 -9.13 19.59 -44.83
CA ALA A 25 -9.08 20.93 -44.27
C ALA A 25 -8.26 21.89 -45.15
N LEU A 26 -7.11 21.43 -45.67
CA LEU A 26 -6.29 22.20 -46.60
C LEU A 26 -7.03 22.44 -47.93
N ARG A 27 -7.70 21.42 -48.48
CA ARG A 27 -8.51 21.55 -49.69
C ARG A 27 -9.66 22.54 -49.50
N ALA A 28 -10.32 22.52 -48.35
CA ALA A 28 -11.39 23.47 -48.01
C ALA A 28 -10.85 24.91 -47.89
N GLN A 29 -9.64 25.08 -47.35
CA GLN A 29 -8.97 26.38 -47.25
C GLN A 29 -8.58 26.93 -48.64
N LEU A 30 -8.07 26.07 -49.54
CA LEU A 30 -7.58 26.47 -50.86
C LEU A 30 -8.69 26.66 -51.91
N ARG A 31 -9.91 26.15 -51.67
CA ARG A 31 -11.05 26.29 -52.59
C ARG A 31 -12.23 27.02 -51.94
N PRO A 32 -12.11 28.33 -51.68
CA PRO A 32 -13.15 29.09 -50.99
C PRO A 32 -14.49 29.23 -51.75
N GLY A 33 -14.57 28.81 -53.02
CA GLY A 33 -15.74 29.05 -53.89
C GLY A 33 -16.69 27.87 -54.17
N LEU A 34 -16.49 26.67 -53.60
CA LEU A 34 -17.30 25.47 -53.91
C LEU A 34 -18.23 25.01 -52.79
N GLY A 35 -18.28 25.71 -51.66
CA GLY A 35 -19.18 25.40 -50.55
C GLY A 35 -19.77 26.66 -49.95
N VAL A 36 -20.99 26.55 -49.42
CA VAL A 36 -21.61 27.60 -48.60
C VAL A 36 -20.69 27.88 -47.42
N GLN A 37 -19.85 28.91 -47.54
CA GLN A 37 -19.04 29.37 -46.41
C GLN A 37 -20.00 29.93 -45.37
N VAL A 38 -20.31 29.11 -44.37
CA VAL A 38 -20.99 29.58 -43.17
C VAL A 38 -20.05 30.59 -42.51
N VAL A 39 -20.43 31.87 -42.60
CA VAL A 39 -19.66 33.01 -42.08
C VAL A 39 -19.13 32.70 -40.68
N GLY A 40 -17.80 32.65 -40.55
CA GLY A 40 -17.10 32.44 -39.28
C GLY A 40 -16.49 31.05 -39.06
N GLN A 41 -16.57 30.12 -40.02
CA GLN A 41 -15.79 28.87 -39.96
C GLN A 41 -14.33 29.09 -40.33
N ARG A 42 -13.41 28.47 -39.58
CA ARG A 42 -11.98 28.43 -39.87
C ARG A 42 -11.55 26.98 -40.15
N PRO A 43 -11.65 26.51 -41.41
CA PRO A 43 -11.58 25.07 -41.72
C PRO A 43 -10.23 24.45 -41.37
N ILE A 44 -9.13 25.20 -41.48
CA ILE A 44 -7.80 24.71 -41.09
C ILE A 44 -7.69 24.43 -39.58
N TRP A 45 -8.32 25.26 -38.74
CA TRP A 45 -8.32 25.10 -37.28
C TRP A 45 -9.25 23.98 -36.82
N GLN A 46 -10.37 23.78 -37.53
CA GLN A 46 -11.26 22.64 -37.31
C GLN A 46 -10.56 21.33 -37.70
N GLY A 47 -9.86 21.33 -38.85
CA GLY A 47 -9.04 20.19 -39.28
C GLY A 47 -7.95 19.85 -38.26
N LEU A 48 -7.23 20.86 -37.77
CA LEU A 48 -6.21 20.68 -36.75
C LEU A 48 -6.79 20.14 -35.42
N GLY A 49 -7.93 20.68 -34.98
CA GLY A 49 -8.61 20.18 -33.77
C GLY A 49 -9.04 18.72 -33.90
N LEU A 50 -9.61 18.34 -35.04
CA LEU A 50 -10.00 16.96 -35.32
C LEU A 50 -8.79 16.02 -35.47
N ALA A 51 -7.71 16.50 -36.09
CA ALA A 51 -6.45 15.76 -36.21
C ALA A 51 -5.81 15.51 -34.83
N LEU A 52 -5.77 16.51 -33.95
CA LEU A 52 -5.33 16.33 -32.57
C LEU A 52 -6.25 15.37 -31.82
N MET A 53 -7.57 15.45 -32.00
CA MET A 53 -8.49 14.51 -31.37
C MET A 53 -8.22 13.06 -31.79
N ALA A 54 -8.06 12.82 -33.10
CA ALA A 54 -7.73 11.50 -33.65
C ALA A 54 -6.35 11.01 -33.20
N ALA A 55 -5.35 11.90 -33.13
CA ALA A 55 -4.01 11.59 -32.62
C ALA A 55 -4.05 11.21 -31.14
N GLY A 56 -4.83 11.92 -30.32
CA GLY A 56 -4.97 11.64 -28.90
C GLY A 56 -5.68 10.31 -28.64
N LEU A 57 -6.76 10.04 -29.37
CA LEU A 57 -7.45 8.74 -29.33
C LEU A 57 -6.55 7.60 -29.80
N GLY A 58 -5.84 7.78 -30.93
CA GLY A 58 -4.89 6.81 -31.45
C GLY A 58 -3.75 6.52 -30.47
N LEU A 59 -3.20 7.57 -29.83
CA LEU A 59 -2.15 7.42 -28.83
C LEU A 59 -2.67 6.77 -27.55
N GLY A 60 -3.88 7.12 -27.11
CA GLY A 60 -4.53 6.51 -25.95
C GLY A 60 -4.76 5.01 -26.15
N LEU A 61 -5.31 4.63 -27.32
CA LEU A 61 -5.55 3.24 -27.69
C LEU A 61 -4.27 2.45 -27.97
N ALA A 62 -3.21 3.09 -28.46
CA ALA A 62 -1.93 2.45 -28.70
C ALA A 62 -1.17 2.10 -27.41
N GLU A 63 -1.57 2.67 -26.28
CA GLU A 63 -0.99 2.46 -24.95
C GLU A 63 0.55 2.61 -24.91
N PRO A 64 1.08 3.85 -24.93
CA PRO A 64 2.52 4.09 -24.79
C PRO A 64 3.06 3.58 -23.46
N ARG A 65 4.18 2.85 -23.53
CA ARG A 65 4.87 2.17 -22.41
C ARG A 65 6.17 2.88 -21.97
N TRP A 66 6.43 4.10 -22.41
CA TRP A 66 7.67 4.81 -22.10
C TRP A 66 7.74 5.28 -20.63
N GLY A 67 8.83 4.96 -19.95
CA GLY A 67 9.30 5.71 -18.76
C GLY A 67 8.67 5.37 -17.42
N LEU A 68 7.98 4.24 -17.28
CA LEU A 68 7.39 3.83 -16.00
C LEU A 68 8.09 2.59 -15.44
N PRO A 69 8.56 2.65 -14.19
CA PRO A 69 9.21 1.51 -13.57
C PRO A 69 8.21 0.40 -13.25
N GLU A 70 8.74 -0.80 -13.30
CA GLU A 70 8.02 -2.07 -13.23
C GLU A 70 7.62 -2.39 -11.78
N PHE A 71 6.32 -2.48 -11.48
CA PHE A 71 5.83 -2.94 -10.18
C PHE A 71 5.59 -4.45 -10.20
N PRO A 72 6.25 -5.25 -9.34
CA PRO A 72 5.80 -6.61 -9.12
C PRO A 72 4.41 -6.58 -8.48
N ARG A 73 3.37 -6.98 -9.23
CA ARG A 73 2.05 -7.26 -8.67
C ARG A 73 1.97 -8.74 -8.33
N LEU A 74 2.00 -9.07 -7.04
CA LEU A 74 1.76 -10.43 -6.59
C LEU A 74 0.25 -10.70 -6.64
N THR A 75 -0.14 -11.73 -7.37
CA THR A 75 -1.53 -12.21 -7.37
C THR A 75 -1.70 -13.22 -6.24
N VAL A 76 -2.59 -12.91 -5.31
CA VAL A 76 -2.97 -13.80 -4.21
C VAL A 76 -4.29 -14.47 -4.59
N HIS A 77 -4.23 -15.76 -4.86
CA HIS A 77 -5.42 -16.57 -5.09
C HIS A 77 -5.95 -17.06 -3.74
N VAL A 78 -7.08 -16.51 -3.29
CA VAL A 78 -7.68 -16.91 -2.01
C VAL A 78 -8.57 -18.13 -2.25
N ALA A 79 -8.15 -19.29 -1.74
CA ALA A 79 -8.96 -20.50 -1.70
C ALA A 79 -9.59 -20.62 -0.31
N LEU A 80 -10.90 -20.40 -0.21
CA LEU A 80 -11.62 -20.45 1.06
C LEU A 80 -12.51 -21.68 1.12
N ASP A 81 -12.29 -22.52 2.11
CA ASP A 81 -13.14 -23.67 2.41
C ASP A 81 -14.55 -23.22 2.76
N ALA A 82 -15.52 -23.75 2.02
CA ALA A 82 -16.95 -23.47 2.19
C ALA A 82 -17.75 -24.76 2.49
N SER A 83 -17.09 -25.79 3.01
CA SER A 83 -17.73 -27.03 3.42
C SER A 83 -18.57 -26.86 4.71
N ARG A 84 -19.29 -27.92 5.11
CA ARG A 84 -20.16 -27.87 6.30
C ARG A 84 -19.36 -27.80 7.61
N SER A 85 -18.12 -28.31 7.63
CA SER A 85 -17.26 -28.26 8.81
C SER A 85 -16.87 -26.82 9.17
N MET A 86 -16.84 -25.92 8.18
CA MET A 86 -16.60 -24.49 8.40
C MET A 86 -17.75 -23.79 9.15
N ALA A 87 -18.95 -24.38 9.22
CA ALA A 87 -20.06 -23.85 10.02
C ALA A 87 -19.95 -24.20 11.51
N VAL A 88 -18.96 -25.00 11.91
CA VAL A 88 -18.76 -25.42 13.30
C VAL A 88 -18.36 -24.22 14.18
N PRO A 89 -19.04 -23.99 15.31
CA PRO A 89 -18.60 -23.04 16.31
C PRO A 89 -17.47 -23.63 17.16
N ASP A 90 -16.27 -23.05 17.09
CA ASP A 90 -15.14 -23.48 17.92
C ASP A 90 -15.25 -22.92 19.35
N ALA A 91 -14.26 -23.21 20.21
CA ALA A 91 -14.20 -22.77 21.61
C ALA A 91 -14.44 -21.27 21.87
N ASN A 92 -14.22 -20.41 20.86
CA ASN A 92 -14.45 -18.96 20.96
C ASN A 92 -15.91 -18.54 20.68
N GLY A 93 -16.82 -19.51 20.43
CA GLY A 93 -18.24 -19.29 20.16
C GLY A 93 -18.55 -18.71 18.77
N ARG A 94 -17.54 -18.48 17.93
CA ARG A 94 -17.68 -18.07 16.53
C ARG A 94 -17.50 -19.27 15.62
N THR A 95 -18.15 -19.26 14.47
CA THR A 95 -17.94 -20.31 13.46
C THR A 95 -16.56 -20.17 12.82
N ARG A 96 -15.98 -21.29 12.35
CA ARG A 96 -14.73 -21.29 11.59
C ARG A 96 -14.82 -20.38 10.36
N TRP A 97 -15.97 -20.38 9.69
CA TRP A 97 -16.29 -19.48 8.58
C TRP A 97 -16.23 -18.00 8.99
N ASP A 98 -16.90 -17.61 10.07
CA ASP A 98 -16.86 -16.23 10.56
C ASP A 98 -15.45 -15.80 10.93
N ALA A 99 -14.65 -16.70 11.51
CA ALA A 99 -13.25 -16.45 11.80
C ALA A 99 -12.42 -16.24 10.52
N ALA A 100 -12.65 -17.05 9.48
CA ALA A 100 -11.98 -16.93 8.19
C ALA A 100 -12.34 -15.64 7.45
N VAL A 101 -13.64 -15.30 7.40
CA VAL A 101 -14.12 -14.04 6.82
C VAL A 101 -13.55 -12.84 7.58
N ALA A 102 -13.53 -12.89 8.92
CA ALA A 102 -12.94 -11.83 9.73
C ALA A 102 -11.42 -11.68 9.49
N ALA A 103 -10.70 -12.78 9.25
CA ALA A 103 -9.30 -12.74 8.89
C ALA A 103 -9.08 -12.09 7.51
N LEU A 104 -9.86 -12.46 6.50
CA LEU A 104 -9.83 -11.84 5.17
C LEU A 104 -10.18 -10.35 5.23
N ASP A 105 -11.20 -9.99 6.02
CA ASP A 105 -11.57 -8.59 6.24
C ASP A 105 -10.42 -7.77 6.84
N ARG A 106 -9.68 -8.33 7.80
CA ARG A 106 -8.48 -7.68 8.36
C ARG A 106 -7.39 -7.52 7.30
N ILE A 107 -7.13 -8.56 6.50
CA ILE A 107 -6.16 -8.51 5.41
C ILE A 107 -6.53 -7.40 4.41
N TRP A 108 -7.77 -7.36 3.96
CA TRP A 108 -8.23 -6.44 2.94
C TRP A 108 -8.46 -5.00 3.42
N SER A 109 -8.68 -4.80 4.72
CA SER A 109 -8.83 -3.46 5.33
C SER A 109 -7.57 -2.60 5.24
N ARG A 110 -6.38 -3.21 5.11
CA ARG A 110 -5.11 -2.50 5.03
C ARG A 110 -4.76 -2.17 3.58
N PRO A 111 -4.36 -0.94 3.23
CA PRO A 111 -3.92 -0.63 1.88
C PRO A 111 -2.60 -1.35 1.57
N GLN A 112 -2.70 -2.46 0.83
CA GLN A 112 -1.57 -3.24 0.33
C GLN A 112 -1.35 -2.94 -1.18
N PRO A 113 -0.52 -1.95 -1.53
CA PRO A 113 -0.25 -1.63 -2.93
C PRO A 113 0.54 -2.78 -3.59
N GLY A 114 0.20 -3.09 -4.85
CA GLY A 114 0.88 -4.13 -5.61
C GLY A 114 0.37 -5.56 -5.35
N LEU A 115 -0.83 -5.71 -4.78
CA LEU A 115 -1.51 -7.01 -4.66
C LEU A 115 -2.78 -7.05 -5.49
N ARG A 116 -2.93 -8.13 -6.26
CA ARG A 116 -4.21 -8.54 -6.87
C ARG A 116 -4.76 -9.72 -6.09
N TRP A 117 -6.06 -9.82 -6.01
CA TRP A 117 -6.77 -10.82 -5.23
C TRP A 117 -7.76 -11.55 -6.14
N SER A 118 -7.74 -12.87 -6.13
CA SER A 118 -8.88 -13.69 -6.58
C SER A 118 -9.54 -14.35 -5.38
N LEU A 119 -10.76 -14.81 -5.56
CA LEU A 119 -11.49 -15.59 -4.57
C LEU A 119 -12.10 -16.81 -5.22
N ASP A 120 -11.77 -17.96 -4.65
CA ASP A 120 -12.22 -19.28 -5.04
C ASP A 120 -12.78 -19.97 -3.79
N LEU A 121 -13.96 -20.59 -3.90
CA LEU A 121 -14.50 -21.42 -2.83
C LEU A 121 -14.05 -22.86 -3.03
N LEU A 122 -13.65 -23.51 -1.95
CA LEU A 122 -13.22 -24.89 -1.94
C LEU A 122 -14.27 -25.73 -1.22
N THR A 123 -14.83 -26.71 -1.93
CA THR A 123 -15.66 -27.78 -1.36
C THR A 123 -15.16 -29.11 -1.93
N GLY A 124 -16.01 -29.94 -2.54
CA GLY A 124 -15.53 -31.09 -3.32
C GLY A 124 -14.75 -30.70 -4.59
N ASP A 125 -14.96 -29.48 -5.08
CA ASP A 125 -14.25 -28.87 -6.22
C ASP A 125 -13.92 -27.40 -5.89
N ALA A 126 -13.09 -26.75 -6.72
CA ALA A 126 -12.85 -25.31 -6.62
C ALA A 126 -13.82 -24.52 -7.51
N ILE A 127 -14.52 -23.57 -6.93
CA ILE A 127 -15.50 -22.72 -7.62
C ILE A 127 -14.96 -21.28 -7.65
N PRO A 128 -14.58 -20.75 -8.83
CA PRO A 128 -14.12 -19.38 -8.93
C PRO A 128 -15.28 -18.40 -8.72
N ILE A 129 -15.13 -17.50 -7.74
CA ILE A 129 -16.14 -16.48 -7.43
C ILE A 129 -15.73 -15.14 -8.04
N GLN A 130 -14.48 -14.74 -7.84
CA GLN A 130 -13.98 -13.44 -8.31
C GLN A 130 -12.63 -13.62 -8.99
N PRO A 131 -12.48 -13.23 -10.27
CA PRO A 131 -11.19 -13.27 -10.95
C PRO A 131 -10.20 -12.26 -10.36
N PRO A 132 -8.88 -12.42 -10.59
CA PRO A 132 -7.84 -11.55 -10.03
C PRO A 132 -8.06 -10.05 -10.27
N GLY A 133 -8.25 -9.27 -9.22
CA GLY A 133 -8.49 -7.82 -9.28
C GLY A 133 -7.93 -7.04 -8.10
N GLU A 134 -8.00 -5.71 -8.16
CA GLU A 134 -7.59 -4.83 -7.04
C GLU A 134 -8.78 -4.39 -6.16
N ASP A 135 -10.01 -4.58 -6.65
CA ASP A 135 -11.22 -4.14 -5.96
C ASP A 135 -11.60 -5.12 -4.84
N ARG A 136 -11.28 -4.70 -3.62
CA ARG A 136 -11.56 -5.44 -2.40
C ARG A 136 -13.01 -5.30 -1.95
N THR A 137 -13.71 -4.29 -2.43
CA THR A 137 -15.12 -4.07 -2.09
C THR A 137 -15.94 -5.19 -2.71
N LEU A 138 -15.70 -5.48 -4.00
CA LEU A 138 -16.34 -6.59 -4.70
C LEU A 138 -16.04 -7.95 -4.05
N LEU A 139 -14.80 -8.18 -3.61
CA LEU A 139 -14.44 -9.42 -2.91
C LEU A 139 -15.20 -9.60 -1.58
N ARG A 140 -15.36 -8.52 -0.82
CA ARG A 140 -16.11 -8.53 0.45
C ARG A 140 -17.61 -8.72 0.22
N GLU A 141 -18.17 -8.09 -0.81
CA GLU A 141 -19.57 -8.27 -1.19
C GLU A 141 -19.83 -9.70 -1.66
N ALA A 142 -18.92 -10.28 -2.44
CA ALA A 142 -19.01 -11.66 -2.90
C ALA A 142 -18.99 -12.65 -1.71
N LEU A 143 -18.09 -12.48 -0.74
CA LEU A 143 -18.05 -13.34 0.45
C LEU A 143 -19.33 -13.27 1.30
N ARG A 144 -19.94 -12.08 1.42
CA ARG A 144 -21.17 -11.90 2.22
C ARG A 144 -22.35 -12.71 1.70
N ALA A 145 -22.34 -13.08 0.42
CA ALA A 145 -23.40 -13.86 -0.19
C ALA A 145 -23.24 -15.38 0.00
N VAL A 146 -22.09 -15.84 0.51
CA VAL A 146 -21.77 -17.27 0.61
C VAL A 146 -22.19 -17.82 1.97
N VAL A 147 -22.92 -18.95 1.93
CA VAL A 147 -23.28 -19.74 3.10
C VAL A 147 -22.54 -21.08 3.04
N PRO A 148 -21.75 -21.44 4.07
CA PRO A 148 -21.03 -22.71 4.11
C PRO A 148 -21.96 -23.91 3.97
N GLY A 149 -21.57 -24.87 3.12
CA GLY A 149 -22.28 -26.12 2.93
C GLY A 149 -23.49 -26.06 1.99
N GLU A 150 -23.84 -24.89 1.45
CA GLU A 150 -24.90 -24.75 0.45
C GLU A 150 -24.37 -24.69 -0.99
N VAL A 151 -23.08 -24.37 -1.16
CA VAL A 151 -22.46 -24.14 -2.46
C VAL A 151 -21.55 -25.32 -2.85
N GLY A 152 -21.76 -25.85 -4.06
CA GLY A 152 -20.89 -26.86 -4.65
C GLY A 152 -21.13 -28.29 -4.20
N SER A 153 -20.20 -29.17 -4.58
CA SER A 153 -20.20 -30.59 -4.23
C SER A 153 -19.99 -30.76 -2.72
N PRO A 154 -20.73 -31.65 -2.03
CA PRO A 154 -20.56 -31.86 -0.61
C PRO A 154 -19.17 -32.40 -0.26
N GLY A 155 -18.69 -32.03 0.93
CA GLY A 155 -17.35 -32.39 1.42
C GLY A 155 -16.27 -31.37 1.05
N THR A 156 -15.03 -31.74 1.32
CA THR A 156 -13.82 -30.95 1.04
C THR A 156 -12.82 -31.84 0.31
N SER A 157 -12.34 -31.40 -0.85
CA SER A 157 -11.26 -32.06 -1.60
C SER A 157 -10.15 -31.08 -1.94
N LEU A 158 -9.09 -31.11 -1.15
CA LEU A 158 -7.88 -30.32 -1.36
C LEU A 158 -7.05 -30.88 -2.53
N GLY A 159 -7.03 -32.21 -2.67
CA GLY A 159 -6.36 -32.91 -3.78
C GLY A 159 -6.91 -32.56 -5.15
N ARG A 160 -8.22 -32.27 -5.26
CA ARG A 160 -8.86 -31.87 -6.52
C ARG A 160 -8.98 -30.35 -6.69
N GLY A 161 -9.34 -29.65 -5.63
CA GLY A 161 -9.61 -28.21 -5.69
C GLY A 161 -8.34 -27.37 -5.90
N LEU A 162 -7.24 -27.68 -5.21
CA LEU A 162 -6.02 -26.87 -5.34
C LEU A 162 -5.39 -26.92 -6.74
N PRO A 163 -5.32 -28.07 -7.44
CA PRO A 163 -4.91 -28.10 -8.84
C PRO A 163 -5.80 -27.27 -9.77
N GLN A 164 -7.10 -27.18 -9.50
CA GLN A 164 -8.03 -26.33 -10.28
C GLN A 164 -7.73 -24.85 -10.06
N VAL A 165 -7.48 -24.41 -8.81
CA VAL A 165 -7.04 -23.03 -8.52
C VAL A 165 -5.70 -22.74 -9.19
N ALA A 166 -4.74 -23.68 -9.10
CA ALA A 166 -3.43 -23.56 -9.73
C ALA A 166 -3.51 -23.43 -11.27
N ALA A 167 -4.49 -24.09 -11.90
CA ALA A 167 -4.72 -24.01 -13.34
C ALA A 167 -5.22 -22.62 -13.79
N GLN A 168 -5.81 -21.84 -12.89
CA GLN A 168 -6.23 -20.46 -13.15
C GLN A 168 -5.08 -19.44 -13.08
N VAL A 169 -3.94 -19.85 -12.53
CA VAL A 169 -2.77 -18.97 -12.37
C VAL A 169 -2.12 -18.71 -13.73
N GLU A 170 -1.95 -17.42 -14.06
CA GLU A 170 -1.21 -17.01 -15.24
C GLU A 170 0.29 -17.35 -15.08
N ARG A 171 0.84 -18.13 -16.03
CA ARG A 171 2.19 -18.74 -15.94
C ARG A 171 3.34 -17.73 -15.83
N ASP A 172 3.14 -16.49 -16.28
CA ASP A 172 4.16 -15.45 -16.35
C ASP A 172 4.03 -14.40 -15.23
N LEU A 173 3.00 -14.50 -14.37
CA LEU A 173 2.79 -13.57 -13.26
C LEU A 173 3.21 -14.21 -11.93
N PRO A 174 3.75 -13.43 -10.97
CA PRO A 174 4.03 -13.96 -9.64
C PRO A 174 2.72 -14.20 -8.90
N ALA A 175 2.51 -15.42 -8.44
CA ALA A 175 1.29 -15.84 -7.75
C ALA A 175 1.58 -16.66 -6.49
N VAL A 176 0.68 -16.57 -5.53
CA VAL A 176 0.63 -17.36 -4.31
C VAL A 176 -0.80 -17.78 -4.05
N ILE A 177 -1.01 -18.98 -3.52
CA ILE A 177 -2.34 -19.41 -3.06
C ILE A 177 -2.41 -19.16 -1.55
N LEU A 178 -3.44 -18.46 -1.08
CA LEU A 178 -3.78 -18.34 0.33
C LEU A 178 -4.97 -19.25 0.61
N LEU A 179 -4.73 -20.37 1.28
CA LEU A 179 -5.73 -21.36 1.66
C LEU A 179 -6.24 -21.07 3.08
N LEU A 180 -7.56 -20.95 3.24
CA LEU A 180 -8.25 -20.84 4.52
C LEU A 180 -9.15 -22.07 4.68
N SER A 181 -8.80 -22.98 5.58
CA SER A 181 -9.53 -24.25 5.78
C SER A 181 -9.29 -24.79 7.18
N ASP A 182 -10.13 -25.71 7.62
CA ASP A 182 -9.88 -26.54 8.81
C ASP A 182 -9.04 -27.78 8.50
N GLY A 183 -8.77 -28.07 7.23
CA GLY A 183 -7.89 -29.14 6.78
C GLY A 183 -8.55 -30.51 6.77
N GLU A 184 -9.87 -30.59 6.91
CA GLU A 184 -10.60 -31.84 6.78
C GLU A 184 -10.68 -32.26 5.30
N GLU A 185 -10.23 -33.46 4.98
CA GLU A 185 -10.31 -34.04 3.64
C GLU A 185 -11.29 -35.20 3.67
N THR A 186 -12.33 -35.16 2.83
CA THR A 186 -13.45 -36.11 2.89
C THR A 186 -13.52 -37.03 1.67
N TRP A 187 -12.79 -36.75 0.61
CA TRP A 187 -12.91 -37.47 -0.67
C TRP A 187 -11.87 -38.58 -0.85
N GLU A 188 -10.68 -38.40 -0.29
CA GLU A 188 -9.57 -39.34 -0.41
C GLU A 188 -8.78 -39.44 0.89
N ALA A 189 -7.85 -40.40 0.98
CA ALA A 189 -6.99 -40.49 2.14
C ALA A 189 -6.07 -39.26 2.20
N ALA A 190 -5.81 -38.71 3.40
CA ALA A 190 -5.04 -37.48 3.56
C ALA A 190 -3.70 -37.49 2.81
N GLU A 191 -2.95 -38.59 2.85
CA GLU A 191 -1.67 -38.70 2.14
C GLU A 191 -1.82 -38.66 0.60
N GLU A 192 -2.89 -39.27 0.07
CA GLU A 192 -3.19 -39.25 -1.37
C GLU A 192 -3.59 -37.85 -1.83
N ALA A 193 -4.48 -37.19 -1.08
CA ALA A 193 -4.85 -35.79 -1.29
C ALA A 193 -3.64 -34.87 -1.26
N LEU A 194 -2.74 -35.06 -0.30
CA LEU A 194 -1.51 -34.27 -0.19
C LEU A 194 -0.63 -34.44 -1.43
N GLN A 195 -0.46 -35.66 -1.92
CA GLN A 195 0.32 -35.93 -3.13
C GLN A 195 -0.35 -35.33 -4.37
N HIS A 196 -1.66 -35.51 -4.53
CA HIS A 196 -2.43 -34.95 -5.65
C HIS A 196 -2.44 -33.43 -5.67
N ALA A 197 -2.51 -32.77 -4.50
CA ALA A 197 -2.41 -31.33 -4.40
C ALA A 197 -0.99 -30.83 -4.68
N THR A 198 0.03 -31.44 -4.06
CA THR A 198 1.41 -30.91 -4.10
C THR A 198 2.09 -31.08 -5.46
N LEU A 199 1.85 -32.18 -6.17
CA LEU A 199 2.51 -32.48 -7.46
C LEU A 199 2.29 -31.38 -8.52
N PRO A 200 1.05 -30.94 -8.83
CA PRO A 200 0.81 -29.85 -9.77
C PRO A 200 1.36 -28.51 -9.28
N LEU A 201 1.25 -28.24 -7.98
CA LEU A 201 1.69 -26.97 -7.38
C LEU A 201 3.21 -26.80 -7.42
N GLN A 202 3.95 -27.86 -7.12
CA GLN A 202 5.41 -27.87 -7.25
C GLN A 202 5.84 -27.73 -8.72
N LYS A 203 5.15 -28.41 -9.64
CA LYS A 203 5.42 -28.29 -11.09
C LYS A 203 5.17 -26.86 -11.60
N ALA A 204 4.12 -26.20 -11.10
CA ALA A 204 3.80 -24.83 -11.41
C ALA A 204 4.63 -23.80 -10.62
N ARG A 205 5.40 -24.26 -9.61
CA ARG A 205 6.15 -23.42 -8.66
C ARG A 205 5.26 -22.39 -7.95
N ILE A 206 4.06 -22.80 -7.54
CA ILE A 206 3.12 -21.93 -6.83
C ILE A 206 3.18 -22.29 -5.33
N PRO A 207 3.65 -21.37 -4.46
CA PRO A 207 3.63 -21.61 -3.02
C PRO A 207 2.21 -21.51 -2.46
N VAL A 208 1.89 -22.36 -1.47
CA VAL A 208 0.62 -22.32 -0.73
C VAL A 208 0.86 -21.80 0.68
N CYS A 209 0.34 -20.61 0.95
CA CYS A 209 0.21 -20.09 2.30
C CYS A 209 -1.09 -20.59 2.92
N VAL A 210 -1.05 -21.02 4.18
CA VAL A 210 -2.21 -21.61 4.85
C VAL A 210 -2.58 -20.84 6.11
N MET A 211 -3.89 -20.74 6.35
CA MET A 211 -4.49 -20.29 7.60
C MET A 211 -5.46 -21.37 8.07
N THR A 212 -5.20 -21.88 9.26
CA THR A 212 -5.95 -23.00 9.84
C THR A 212 -7.05 -22.46 10.77
N PHE A 213 -8.26 -23.00 10.66
CA PHE A 213 -9.38 -22.66 11.53
C PHE A 213 -9.89 -23.90 12.26
N GLY A 214 -10.17 -23.78 13.55
CA GLY A 214 -10.44 -24.92 14.43
C GLY A 214 -9.39 -25.08 15.53
N ASP A 215 -9.81 -25.67 16.66
CA ASP A 215 -8.98 -25.91 17.84
C ASP A 215 -8.38 -27.32 17.89
N GLY A 216 -8.59 -28.12 16.84
CA GLY A 216 -8.14 -29.51 16.74
C GLY A 216 -8.96 -30.50 17.58
N GLN A 217 -10.03 -30.05 18.23
CA GLN A 217 -10.98 -30.93 18.92
C GLN A 217 -12.16 -31.28 18.01
N ALA A 218 -12.78 -32.42 18.29
CA ALA A 218 -13.97 -32.86 17.58
C ALA A 218 -15.19 -32.09 18.08
N HIS A 219 -15.82 -31.33 17.18
CA HIS A 219 -17.03 -30.55 17.46
C HIS A 219 -18.17 -31.03 16.57
N ALA A 220 -19.40 -30.95 17.09
CA ALA A 220 -20.59 -31.36 16.33
C ALA A 220 -20.92 -30.33 15.24
N VAL A 221 -21.11 -30.81 14.01
CA VAL A 221 -21.54 -29.98 12.88
C VAL A 221 -23.01 -29.59 13.05
N PRO A 222 -23.37 -28.30 12.95
CA PRO A 222 -24.76 -27.87 13.08
C PRO A 222 -25.69 -28.56 12.06
N PRO A 223 -26.91 -28.94 12.47
CA PRO A 223 -27.88 -29.53 11.55
C PRO A 223 -28.25 -28.55 10.44
N ARG A 224 -28.55 -29.07 9.25
CA ARG A 224 -28.95 -28.23 8.11
C ARG A 224 -30.28 -27.53 8.45
N PRO A 225 -30.45 -26.24 8.14
CA PRO A 225 -31.74 -25.57 8.30
C PRO A 225 -32.85 -26.35 7.58
N GLY A 226 -33.90 -26.74 8.30
CA GLY A 226 -35.01 -27.54 7.76
C GLY A 226 -34.81 -29.06 7.77
N ALA A 227 -33.69 -29.58 8.28
CA ALA A 227 -33.52 -31.02 8.48
C ALA A 227 -34.41 -31.53 9.64
N PRO A 228 -35.05 -32.70 9.51
CA PRO A 228 -35.87 -33.27 10.57
C PRO A 228 -35.03 -33.53 11.81
N ALA A 229 -35.49 -33.01 12.95
CA ALA A 229 -34.87 -33.23 14.25
C ALA A 229 -35.03 -34.70 14.65
N GLY A 230 -33.97 -35.51 14.50
CA GLY A 230 -33.90 -36.85 15.12
C GLY A 230 -33.43 -38.02 14.27
N GLY A 231 -32.70 -37.84 13.15
CA GLY A 231 -32.38 -38.96 12.24
C GLY A 231 -30.95 -39.50 12.20
N ALA A 232 -29.92 -38.73 12.56
CA ALA A 232 -28.53 -39.14 12.38
C ALA A 232 -27.68 -38.74 13.59
N GLU A 233 -26.73 -39.59 13.98
CA GLU A 233 -25.69 -39.23 14.94
C GLU A 233 -25.02 -37.92 14.51
N PRO A 234 -24.73 -37.00 15.45
CA PRO A 234 -24.13 -35.72 15.11
C PRO A 234 -22.78 -35.98 14.43
N THR A 235 -22.70 -35.65 13.14
CA THR A 235 -21.43 -35.68 12.40
C THR A 235 -20.47 -34.75 13.13
N THR A 236 -19.33 -35.28 13.55
CA THR A 236 -18.28 -34.50 14.20
C THR A 236 -17.25 -34.08 13.17
N SER A 237 -16.69 -32.89 13.34
CA SER A 237 -15.61 -32.36 12.51
C SER A 237 -14.45 -31.95 13.39
N THR A 238 -13.25 -32.32 12.94
CA THR A 238 -11.98 -32.06 13.65
C THR A 238 -11.04 -31.32 12.71
N ALA A 239 -10.44 -30.23 13.19
CA ALA A 239 -9.45 -29.51 12.39
C ALA A 239 -8.09 -30.21 12.40
N HIS A 240 -7.43 -30.24 11.24
CA HIS A 240 -6.15 -30.90 11.03
C HIS A 240 -5.05 -29.90 10.63
N PRO A 241 -4.53 -29.10 11.58
CA PRO A 241 -3.51 -28.10 11.29
C PRO A 241 -2.18 -28.72 10.83
N GLU A 242 -1.85 -29.92 11.32
CA GLU A 242 -0.64 -30.65 10.89
C GLU A 242 -0.68 -31.00 9.40
N PHE A 243 -1.86 -31.36 8.88
CA PHE A 243 -2.05 -31.67 7.48
C PHE A 243 -1.80 -30.45 6.60
N LEU A 244 -2.39 -29.30 6.95
CA LEU A 244 -2.20 -28.04 6.23
C LEU A 244 -0.75 -27.52 6.36
N GLY A 245 -0.10 -27.73 7.51
CA GLY A 245 1.31 -27.44 7.70
C GLY A 245 2.21 -28.22 6.76
N ARG A 246 1.95 -29.52 6.57
CA ARG A 246 2.69 -30.35 5.60
C ARG A 246 2.48 -29.90 4.16
N LEU A 247 1.27 -29.48 3.79
CA LEU A 247 0.96 -28.91 2.48
C LEU A 247 1.75 -27.62 2.20
N ALA A 248 1.76 -26.69 3.16
CA ALA A 248 2.51 -25.44 3.04
C ALA A 248 4.01 -25.70 2.90
N GLN A 249 4.56 -26.60 3.73
CA GLN A 249 5.98 -26.97 3.69
C GLN A 249 6.36 -27.64 2.36
N ALA A 250 5.53 -28.54 1.84
CA ALA A 250 5.79 -29.24 0.59
C ALA A 250 5.79 -28.32 -0.64
N THR A 251 5.07 -27.19 -0.60
CA THR A 251 5.01 -26.21 -1.69
C THR A 251 5.96 -25.02 -1.50
N GLY A 252 6.69 -24.96 -0.38
CA GLY A 252 7.57 -23.84 -0.04
C GLY A 252 6.82 -22.58 0.43
N GLY A 253 5.57 -22.73 0.86
CA GLY A 253 4.76 -21.65 1.43
C GLY A 253 4.94 -21.50 2.95
N GLN A 254 4.02 -20.77 3.58
CA GLN A 254 4.08 -20.42 5.02
C GLN A 254 2.74 -20.63 5.71
N VAL A 255 2.78 -20.98 6.99
CA VAL A 255 1.61 -21.04 7.86
C VAL A 255 1.46 -19.70 8.56
N PHE A 256 0.29 -19.08 8.45
CA PHE A 256 -0.03 -17.82 9.15
C PHE A 256 -0.97 -18.08 10.33
N ALA A 257 -0.62 -17.53 11.50
CA ALA A 257 -1.40 -17.68 12.71
C ALA A 257 -2.68 -16.82 12.71
N ASP A 258 -2.61 -15.62 12.14
CA ASP A 258 -3.73 -14.69 12.07
C ASP A 258 -3.71 -13.83 10.79
N GLY A 259 -4.78 -13.05 10.59
CA GLY A 259 -4.90 -12.17 9.43
C GLY A 259 -3.87 -11.03 9.42
N GLU A 260 -3.28 -10.67 10.56
CA GLU A 260 -2.27 -9.60 10.61
C GLU A 260 -0.91 -10.11 10.13
N ALA A 261 -0.51 -11.30 10.59
CA ALA A 261 0.67 -12.02 10.13
C ALA A 261 0.54 -12.36 8.65
N ALA A 262 -0.63 -12.80 8.19
CA ALA A 262 -0.88 -13.04 6.77
C ALA A 262 -0.74 -11.77 5.94
N ALA A 263 -1.35 -10.65 6.36
CA ALA A 263 -1.21 -9.36 5.68
C ALA A 263 0.26 -8.89 5.61
N ALA A 264 0.99 -9.00 6.72
CA ALA A 264 2.41 -8.63 6.78
C ALA A 264 3.28 -9.54 5.90
N GLY A 265 3.03 -10.86 5.93
CA GLY A 265 3.74 -11.86 5.14
C GLY A 265 3.51 -11.69 3.64
N LEU A 266 2.26 -11.52 3.21
CA LEU A 266 1.90 -11.26 1.80
C LEU A 266 2.48 -9.94 1.30
N GLN A 267 2.47 -8.89 2.13
CA GLN A 267 3.11 -7.62 1.78
C GLN A 267 4.64 -7.77 1.69
N ALA A 268 5.27 -8.59 2.53
CA ALA A 268 6.70 -8.89 2.47
C ALA A 268 7.05 -9.71 1.21
N LEU A 269 6.20 -10.65 0.81
CA LEU A 269 6.29 -11.38 -0.46
C LEU A 269 6.17 -10.43 -1.65
N ALA A 270 5.17 -9.55 -1.67
CA ALA A 270 5.00 -8.54 -2.72
C ALA A 270 6.17 -7.54 -2.80
N ALA A 271 6.72 -7.16 -1.64
CA ALA A 271 7.90 -6.31 -1.55
C ALA A 271 9.21 -7.04 -1.97
N GLY A 272 9.16 -8.35 -2.23
CA GLY A 272 10.32 -9.14 -2.63
C GLY A 272 11.32 -9.40 -1.50
N LYS A 273 10.90 -9.22 -0.24
CA LYS A 273 11.71 -9.55 0.94
C LYS A 273 11.75 -11.05 1.23
N LEU A 274 10.85 -11.80 0.62
CA LEU A 274 10.76 -13.26 0.68
C LEU A 274 10.89 -13.83 -0.74
N PRO A 275 11.56 -14.98 -0.91
CA PRO A 275 11.80 -15.57 -2.23
C PRO A 275 10.47 -16.01 -2.83
N LEU A 276 10.05 -15.37 -3.92
CA LEU A 276 8.99 -15.88 -4.79
C LEU A 276 9.65 -16.63 -5.95
N PRO A 277 9.21 -17.86 -6.27
CA PRO A 277 9.74 -18.64 -7.39
C PRO A 277 9.24 -18.18 -8.77
N ALA A 278 8.41 -17.13 -8.83
CA ALA A 278 7.81 -16.65 -10.06
C ALA A 278 8.31 -15.24 -10.44
N SER A 279 8.65 -15.11 -11.72
CA SER A 279 9.09 -13.87 -12.37
C SER A 279 8.03 -12.79 -12.27
N ARG A 280 8.49 -11.57 -11.97
CA ARG A 280 7.67 -10.39 -11.73
C ARG A 280 7.13 -9.86 -13.07
N SER A 281 5.83 -9.63 -13.16
CA SER A 281 5.18 -9.17 -14.37
C SER A 281 4.96 -7.67 -14.41
N LEU A 282 4.96 -7.14 -15.63
CA LEU A 282 5.10 -5.72 -15.97
C LEU A 282 3.74 -5.15 -16.38
N GLN A 283 3.17 -4.22 -15.62
CA GLN A 283 2.04 -3.42 -16.12
C GLN A 283 2.37 -1.91 -16.04
N PRO A 284 2.38 -1.20 -17.18
CA PRO A 284 2.64 0.24 -17.21
C PRO A 284 1.46 0.99 -16.59
N ALA A 285 1.74 2.03 -15.79
CA ALA A 285 0.73 3.05 -15.54
C ALA A 285 0.36 3.69 -16.88
N HIS A 286 -0.92 3.90 -17.16
CA HIS A 286 -1.31 4.52 -18.43
C HIS A 286 -1.02 6.02 -18.34
N PRO A 287 -0.06 6.59 -19.11
CA PRO A 287 -0.03 8.03 -19.27
C PRO A 287 -1.27 8.45 -20.03
N GLU A 288 -2.16 9.19 -19.37
CA GLU A 288 -3.36 9.81 -19.96
C GLU A 288 -3.03 10.85 -21.05
N VAL A 289 -1.79 10.91 -21.54
CA VAL A 289 -1.32 11.83 -22.58
C VAL A 289 -2.21 11.76 -23.82
N GLY A 290 -2.68 10.56 -24.19
CA GLY A 290 -3.67 10.40 -25.27
C GLY A 290 -4.99 11.13 -24.99
N ALA A 291 -5.53 11.00 -23.77
CA ALA A 291 -6.76 11.68 -23.36
C ALA A 291 -6.60 13.21 -23.32
N TRP A 292 -5.47 13.71 -22.82
CA TRP A 292 -5.16 15.15 -22.82
C TRP A 292 -5.04 15.73 -24.22
N LEU A 293 -4.35 15.03 -25.11
CA LEU A 293 -4.17 15.46 -26.49
C LEU A 293 -5.52 15.42 -27.25
N ALA A 294 -6.37 14.44 -26.93
CA ALA A 294 -7.73 14.37 -27.47
C ALA A 294 -8.61 15.52 -26.98
N LEU A 295 -8.55 15.85 -25.68
CA LEU A 295 -9.28 16.95 -25.06
C LEU A 295 -8.84 18.31 -25.64
N ALA A 296 -7.53 18.53 -25.80
CA ALA A 296 -6.99 19.72 -26.44
C ALA A 296 -7.50 19.86 -27.89
N GLY A 297 -7.54 18.76 -28.64
CA GLY A 297 -8.14 18.71 -29.98
C GLY A 297 -9.62 19.08 -29.99
N LEU A 298 -10.40 18.54 -29.06
CA LEU A 298 -11.82 18.85 -28.90
C LEU A 298 -12.06 20.33 -28.59
N VAL A 299 -11.30 20.90 -27.65
CA VAL A 299 -11.37 22.33 -27.31
C VAL A 299 -11.05 23.20 -28.53
N LEU A 300 -10.01 22.86 -29.29
CA LEU A 300 -9.62 23.60 -30.49
C LEU A 300 -10.69 23.51 -31.59
N TRP A 301 -11.29 22.33 -31.77
CA TRP A 301 -12.38 22.12 -32.71
C TRP A 301 -13.63 22.94 -32.33
N LEU A 302 -14.02 22.93 -31.05
CA LEU A 302 -15.15 23.72 -30.54
C LEU A 302 -14.91 25.23 -30.70
N ALA A 303 -13.69 25.70 -30.42
CA ALA A 303 -13.31 27.10 -30.56
C ALA A 303 -13.31 27.59 -32.02
N SER A 304 -13.19 26.68 -32.99
CA SER A 304 -13.17 26.98 -34.43
C SER A 304 -14.50 26.69 -35.15
N ALA A 305 -15.48 26.09 -34.45
CA ALA A 305 -16.78 25.72 -35.01
C ALA A 305 -17.74 26.91 -35.26
N GLY A 306 -18.35 27.02 -36.44
CA GLY A 306 -19.12 28.22 -36.84
C GLY A 306 -20.30 28.64 -35.93
N LYS A 307 -20.96 29.75 -36.31
CA LYS A 307 -22.10 30.38 -35.61
C LYS A 307 -23.17 29.46 -34.98
N PRO A 308 -23.61 28.34 -35.57
CA PRO A 308 -24.61 27.47 -34.93
C PRO A 308 -24.16 26.92 -33.57
N LEU A 309 -22.86 26.72 -33.37
CA LEU A 309 -22.30 26.23 -32.10
C LEU A 309 -21.93 27.37 -31.14
N ALA A 310 -21.95 28.63 -31.59
CA ALA A 310 -21.51 29.78 -30.79
C ALA A 310 -22.31 29.97 -29.49
N ARG A 311 -23.61 29.64 -29.51
CA ARG A 311 -24.46 29.67 -28.30
C ARG A 311 -24.09 28.60 -27.27
N TRP A 312 -23.57 27.46 -27.72
CA TRP A 312 -23.23 26.31 -26.87
C TRP A 312 -21.75 26.28 -26.46
N ARG A 313 -20.88 26.99 -27.18
CA ARG A 313 -19.43 27.09 -26.89
C ARG A 313 -19.08 27.34 -25.42
N PRO A 314 -19.63 28.34 -24.71
CA PRO A 314 -19.24 28.59 -23.33
C PRO A 314 -19.62 27.42 -22.41
N ILE A 315 -20.77 26.78 -22.65
CA ILE A 315 -21.24 25.61 -21.89
C ILE A 315 -20.34 24.40 -22.17
N LEU A 316 -20.03 24.13 -23.43
CA LEU A 316 -19.18 23.00 -23.82
C LEU A 316 -17.73 23.18 -23.36
N LEU A 317 -17.20 24.41 -23.39
CA LEU A 317 -15.87 24.72 -22.85
C LEU A 317 -15.84 24.63 -21.33
N ALA A 318 -16.91 25.05 -20.64
CA ALA A 318 -17.02 24.88 -19.19
C ALA A 318 -17.11 23.40 -18.80
N LEU A 319 -17.87 22.58 -19.53
CA LEU A 319 -17.93 21.13 -19.32
C LEU A 319 -16.58 20.46 -19.59
N ALA A 320 -15.88 20.85 -20.67
CA ALA A 320 -14.52 20.36 -20.93
C ALA A 320 -13.53 20.76 -19.83
N GLY A 321 -13.70 21.96 -19.25
CA GLY A 321 -12.93 22.44 -18.10
C GLY A 321 -13.25 21.74 -16.78
N LEU A 322 -14.48 21.23 -16.61
CA LEU A 322 -14.90 20.43 -15.44
C LEU A 322 -14.41 18.98 -15.51
N VAL A 323 -14.30 18.43 -16.72
CA VAL A 323 -13.78 17.07 -16.95
C VAL A 323 -12.25 17.05 -16.96
N ALA A 324 -11.61 18.18 -17.27
CA ALA A 324 -10.17 18.33 -17.08
C ALA A 324 -9.85 18.33 -15.58
N PRO A 325 -9.15 17.33 -15.03
CA PRO A 325 -8.67 17.41 -13.66
C PRO A 325 -7.77 18.67 -13.52
N PRO A 326 -7.75 19.32 -12.35
CA PRO A 326 -7.09 20.60 -12.18
C PRO A 326 -5.59 20.51 -12.51
N LEU A 327 -5.21 21.03 -13.68
CA LEU A 327 -3.82 21.18 -14.14
C LEU A 327 -3.02 22.17 -13.29
N ALA A 328 -3.67 22.92 -12.40
CA ALA A 328 -3.08 24.01 -11.62
C ALA A 328 -2.04 23.58 -10.56
N GLY A 329 -1.69 22.30 -10.45
CA GLY A 329 -0.71 21.81 -9.47
C GLY A 329 0.59 21.24 -10.02
N GLN A 330 0.71 21.00 -11.34
CA GLN A 330 1.87 20.29 -11.91
C GLN A 330 2.80 21.26 -12.64
N ALA A 331 3.75 21.82 -11.89
CA ALA A 331 4.86 22.56 -12.48
C ALA A 331 5.70 21.63 -13.39
N PRO A 332 6.14 22.09 -14.57
CA PRO A 332 6.81 21.26 -15.60
C PRO A 332 8.18 20.70 -15.20
N SER A 333 8.71 21.02 -14.02
CA SER A 333 9.96 20.46 -13.47
C SER A 333 9.73 19.34 -12.46
N GLN A 334 8.49 19.09 -12.01
CA GLN A 334 8.19 17.96 -11.14
C GLN A 334 7.80 16.75 -12.00
N THR A 335 8.70 15.77 -12.05
CA THR A 335 8.45 14.42 -12.59
C THR A 335 7.04 13.96 -12.24
N TRP A 336 6.26 13.60 -13.26
CA TRP A 336 4.82 13.28 -13.29
C TRP A 336 4.37 12.13 -12.36
N ALA A 337 5.29 11.53 -11.61
CA ALA A 337 5.01 10.44 -10.69
C ALA A 337 4.30 10.94 -9.40
N PRO A 338 3.19 10.32 -8.97
CA PRO A 338 2.62 10.52 -7.64
C PRO A 338 3.66 10.34 -6.53
N GLY A 339 3.51 11.03 -5.39
CA GLY A 339 4.47 10.98 -4.27
C GLY A 339 4.81 9.56 -3.80
N GLY A 340 3.83 8.64 -3.78
CA GLY A 340 4.07 7.23 -3.44
C GLY A 340 4.93 6.48 -4.46
N VAL A 341 4.80 6.80 -5.75
CA VAL A 341 5.64 6.22 -6.82
C VAL A 341 7.07 6.74 -6.71
N LYS A 342 7.23 8.04 -6.43
CA LYS A 342 8.54 8.65 -6.16
C LYS A 342 9.23 7.99 -4.97
N ALA A 343 8.51 7.82 -3.86
CA ALA A 343 9.02 7.15 -2.67
C ALA A 343 9.49 5.71 -2.96
N TRP A 344 8.69 4.92 -3.68
CA TRP A 344 9.08 3.56 -4.05
C TRP A 344 10.30 3.52 -4.98
N LEU A 345 10.35 4.39 -5.99
CA LEU A 345 11.48 4.51 -6.92
C LEU A 345 12.77 4.88 -6.18
N ALA A 346 12.66 5.82 -5.25
CA ALA A 346 13.80 6.27 -4.47
C ALA A 346 14.30 5.17 -3.52
N GLN A 347 13.38 4.43 -2.90
CA GLN A 347 13.71 3.28 -2.05
C GLN A 347 14.43 2.18 -2.85
N ARG A 348 13.94 1.82 -4.04
CA ARG A 348 14.59 0.82 -4.90
C ARG A 348 15.98 1.27 -5.35
N ALA A 349 16.15 2.55 -5.66
CA ALA A 349 17.45 3.10 -6.01
C ALA A 349 18.43 3.07 -4.82
N ILE A 350 17.95 3.29 -3.59
CA ILE A 350 18.76 3.07 -2.37
C ILE A 350 19.18 1.59 -2.25
N GLU A 351 18.25 0.66 -2.47
CA GLU A 351 18.51 -0.79 -2.38
C GLU A 351 19.49 -1.28 -3.45
N SER A 352 19.45 -0.70 -4.65
CA SER A 352 20.41 -1.00 -5.72
C SER A 352 21.74 -0.24 -5.59
N GLY A 353 21.89 0.61 -4.57
CA GLY A 353 23.07 1.46 -4.37
C GLY A 353 23.18 2.68 -5.32
N ASP A 354 22.15 2.97 -6.13
CA ASP A 354 22.10 4.14 -7.00
C ASP A 354 21.57 5.36 -6.24
N LEU A 355 22.47 6.02 -5.50
CA LEU A 355 22.13 7.19 -4.70
C LEU A 355 21.73 8.42 -5.55
N ILE A 356 22.27 8.53 -6.77
CA ILE A 356 21.94 9.62 -7.70
C ILE A 356 20.50 9.43 -8.21
N GLY A 357 20.16 8.20 -8.62
CA GLY A 357 18.79 7.82 -8.97
C GLY A 357 17.82 8.03 -7.81
N ALA A 358 18.21 7.68 -6.58
CA ALA A 358 17.39 7.88 -5.40
C ALA A 358 17.02 9.36 -5.19
N ARG A 359 18.00 10.26 -5.34
CA ARG A 359 17.77 11.71 -5.20
C ARG A 359 16.91 12.28 -6.33
N LYS A 360 17.05 11.78 -7.57
CA LYS A 360 16.19 12.17 -8.70
C LYS A 360 14.71 11.88 -8.40
N TRP A 361 14.43 10.83 -7.65
CA TRP A 361 13.08 10.42 -7.28
C TRP A 361 12.68 10.83 -5.85
N ARG A 362 13.39 11.77 -5.24
CA ARG A 362 13.09 12.30 -3.91
C ARG A 362 11.61 12.74 -3.81
N PRO A 363 10.82 12.17 -2.90
CA PRO A 363 9.43 12.60 -2.69
C PRO A 363 9.42 13.98 -2.00
N VAL A 364 8.42 14.81 -2.34
CA VAL A 364 8.32 16.21 -1.87
C VAL A 364 6.98 16.47 -1.16
N ASP A 365 6.15 15.44 -0.99
CA ASP A 365 4.85 15.58 -0.33
C ASP A 365 4.96 15.56 1.20
N ALA A 366 3.96 16.15 1.85
CA ALA A 366 3.93 16.37 3.29
C ALA A 366 3.70 15.10 4.13
N LYS A 367 3.69 13.90 3.53
CA LYS A 367 3.48 12.65 4.25
C LYS A 367 4.71 12.34 5.11
N PRO A 368 4.56 12.03 6.43
CA PRO A 368 5.71 11.79 7.30
C PRO A 368 6.67 10.71 6.80
N ALA A 369 6.15 9.59 6.30
CA ALA A 369 6.97 8.51 5.75
C ALA A 369 7.83 8.97 4.55
N HIS A 370 7.30 9.86 3.72
CA HIS A 370 8.00 10.35 2.54
C HIS A 370 9.05 11.40 2.92
N LEU A 371 8.77 12.26 3.90
CA LEU A 371 9.76 13.19 4.46
C LEU A 371 10.93 12.45 5.12
N LEU A 372 10.65 11.38 5.86
CA LEU A 372 11.69 10.51 6.44
C LEU A 372 12.57 9.88 5.35
N LEU A 373 11.95 9.35 4.29
CA LEU A 373 12.68 8.77 3.17
C LEU A 373 13.51 9.83 2.43
N ALA A 374 12.94 10.99 2.14
CA ALA A 374 13.64 12.11 1.52
C ALA A 374 14.88 12.52 2.33
N ALA A 375 14.72 12.67 3.65
CA ALA A 375 15.82 12.98 4.55
C ALA A 375 16.89 11.88 4.59
N HIS A 376 16.48 10.60 4.56
CA HIS A 376 17.41 9.48 4.49
C HIS A 376 18.25 9.49 3.19
N ILE A 377 17.61 9.79 2.06
CA ILE A 377 18.30 9.95 0.76
C ILE A 377 19.27 11.12 0.79
N ASP A 378 18.84 12.26 1.34
CA ASP A 378 19.67 13.46 1.43
C ASP A 378 20.91 13.22 2.32
N LEU A 379 20.75 12.50 3.44
CA LEU A 379 21.90 12.10 4.28
C LEU A 379 22.85 11.16 3.55
N ARG A 380 22.34 10.09 2.93
CA ARG A 380 23.18 9.15 2.18
C ARG A 380 23.90 9.79 1.01
N THR A 381 23.35 10.86 0.43
CA THR A 381 23.96 11.60 -0.66
C THR A 381 24.88 12.73 -0.20
N GLY A 382 25.03 12.97 1.11
CA GLY A 382 25.93 13.97 1.68
C GLY A 382 25.35 15.40 1.74
N PHE A 383 24.02 15.54 1.82
CA PHE A 383 23.31 16.82 1.90
C PHE A 383 22.54 16.96 3.22
N PRO A 384 23.23 17.08 4.37
CA PRO A 384 22.60 17.09 5.68
C PRO A 384 21.63 18.27 5.88
N GLU A 385 21.91 19.44 5.29
CA GLU A 385 21.01 20.61 5.36
C GLU A 385 19.67 20.39 4.67
N ASP A 386 19.67 19.67 3.53
CA ASP A 386 18.42 19.36 2.82
C ASP A 386 17.61 18.30 3.58
N ALA A 387 18.29 17.37 4.26
CA ALA A 387 17.67 16.43 5.17
C ALA A 387 17.02 17.14 6.36
N LEU A 388 17.71 18.10 6.99
CA LEU A 388 17.16 18.91 8.08
C LEU A 388 15.92 19.68 7.61
N LYS A 389 15.97 20.34 6.45
CA LYS A 389 14.80 21.03 5.86
C LYS A 389 13.61 20.10 5.66
N ALA A 390 13.84 18.87 5.19
CA ALA A 390 12.77 17.87 5.02
C ALA A 390 12.18 17.41 6.35
N LEU A 391 12.99 17.34 7.42
CA LEU A 391 12.57 16.90 8.75
C LEU A 391 11.95 18.01 9.62
N THR A 392 12.16 19.28 9.29
CA THR A 392 11.60 20.43 10.04
C THR A 392 10.12 20.28 10.39
N PRO A 393 9.22 19.88 9.45
CA PRO A 393 7.80 19.71 9.76
C PRO A 393 7.52 18.60 10.79
N LEU A 394 8.39 17.60 10.90
CA LEU A 394 8.22 16.46 11.80
C LEU A 394 8.84 16.70 13.17
N VAL A 395 9.98 17.41 13.23
CA VAL A 395 10.72 17.66 14.47
C VAL A 395 10.14 18.85 15.24
N GLY A 396 9.67 19.90 14.54
CA GLY A 396 9.17 21.13 15.15
C GLY A 396 7.81 21.04 15.86
N GLN A 397 7.03 19.99 15.60
CA GLN A 397 5.67 19.84 16.13
C GLN A 397 5.63 19.35 17.59
N GLY A 398 6.04 20.17 18.57
CA GLY A 398 5.79 19.90 20.00
C GLY A 398 6.06 18.45 20.46
N SER A 399 5.43 17.98 21.53
CA SER A 399 5.40 16.55 21.88
C SER A 399 3.95 16.06 21.70
N PRO A 400 3.58 15.59 20.50
CA PRO A 400 2.19 15.24 20.20
C PRO A 400 1.77 14.05 21.07
N ARG A 401 0.54 14.12 21.61
CA ARG A 401 -0.10 13.02 22.34
C ARG A 401 -1.37 12.63 21.57
N PRO A 402 -1.52 11.40 21.08
CA PRO A 402 -0.58 10.27 21.20
C PRO A 402 0.70 10.45 20.37
N ILE A 403 1.81 9.85 20.83
CA ILE A 403 3.11 9.92 20.15
C ILE A 403 3.05 9.06 18.88
N PRO A 404 3.24 9.63 17.68
CA PRO A 404 3.15 8.87 16.45
C PRO A 404 4.41 8.02 16.21
N THR A 405 4.26 6.90 15.53
CA THR A 405 5.34 5.93 15.27
C THR A 405 6.51 6.51 14.46
N TRP A 406 6.26 7.52 13.63
CA TRP A 406 7.30 8.20 12.83
C TRP A 406 8.19 9.15 13.64
N ARG A 407 7.81 9.47 14.89
CA ARG A 407 8.48 10.50 15.70
C ARG A 407 9.90 10.13 16.09
N ALA A 408 10.10 8.90 16.59
CA ALA A 408 11.42 8.42 16.99
C ALA A 408 12.40 8.36 15.79
N PRO A 409 12.03 7.75 14.64
CA PRO A 409 12.86 7.80 13.43
C PRO A 409 13.20 9.23 12.97
N ALA A 410 12.24 10.17 13.06
CA ALA A 410 12.48 11.57 12.66
C ALA A 410 13.55 12.23 13.53
N LEU A 411 13.46 12.07 14.85
CA LEU A 411 14.43 12.64 15.79
C LEU A 411 15.81 12.01 15.64
N LEU A 412 15.90 10.69 15.42
CA LEU A 412 17.17 10.00 15.17
C LEU A 412 17.83 10.46 13.87
N LEU A 413 17.07 10.55 12.78
CA LEU A 413 17.60 11.04 11.50
C LEU A 413 18.02 12.50 11.58
N ALA A 414 17.25 13.34 12.29
CA ALA A 414 17.62 14.74 12.50
C ALA A 414 18.90 14.87 13.32
N ALA A 415 19.04 14.11 14.42
CA ALA A 415 20.26 14.10 15.21
C ALA A 415 21.48 13.69 14.37
N ARG A 416 21.34 12.64 13.53
CA ARG A 416 22.39 12.24 12.59
C ARG A 416 22.72 13.34 11.58
N ALA A 417 21.72 14.02 11.04
CA ALA A 417 21.91 15.13 10.13
C ALA A 417 22.67 16.30 10.77
N HIS A 418 22.39 16.63 12.03
CA HIS A 418 23.14 17.63 12.79
C HIS A 418 24.59 17.20 13.04
N LEU A 419 24.85 15.92 13.31
CA LEU A 419 26.21 15.40 13.44
C LEU A 419 27.02 15.52 12.15
N GLU A 420 26.44 15.12 11.02
CA GLU A 420 27.08 15.26 9.70
C GLU A 420 27.28 16.74 9.32
N ALA A 421 26.41 17.64 9.80
CA ALA A 421 26.55 19.09 9.67
C ALA A 421 27.48 19.75 10.71
N GLN A 422 28.21 18.98 11.53
CA GLN A 422 29.11 19.46 12.58
C GLN A 422 28.43 20.31 13.68
N ARG A 423 27.18 19.99 14.03
CA ARG A 423 26.38 20.62 15.10
C ARG A 423 26.08 19.63 16.24
N PRO A 424 27.09 19.20 17.03
CA PRO A 424 26.92 18.15 18.04
C PRO A 424 25.98 18.54 19.19
N ASP A 425 25.91 19.81 19.54
CA ASP A 425 25.03 20.29 20.63
C ASP A 425 23.55 20.13 20.28
N GLU A 426 23.18 20.44 19.03
CA GLU A 426 21.81 20.27 18.52
C GLU A 426 21.44 18.79 18.43
N ALA A 427 22.38 17.95 17.98
CA ALA A 427 22.20 16.50 17.95
C ALA A 427 21.95 15.93 19.35
N LYS A 428 22.76 16.36 20.35
CA LYS A 428 22.60 15.95 21.75
C LYS A 428 21.23 16.33 22.29
N ALA A 429 20.77 17.57 22.06
CA ALA A 429 19.46 18.03 22.51
C ALA A 429 18.29 17.19 21.94
N LEU A 430 18.39 16.77 20.66
CA LEU A 430 17.38 15.92 20.03
C LEU A 430 17.37 14.50 20.61
N LEU A 431 18.54 13.92 20.90
CA LEU A 431 18.66 12.60 21.51
C LEU A 431 18.14 12.57 22.95
N GLU A 432 18.46 13.60 23.75
CA GLU A 432 17.92 13.77 25.10
C GLU A 432 16.39 13.88 25.06
N ARG A 433 15.86 14.68 24.13
CA ARG A 433 14.41 14.81 23.93
C ARG A 433 13.76 13.47 23.55
N LEU A 434 14.39 12.69 22.67
CA LEU A 434 13.90 11.37 22.28
C LEU A 434 13.81 10.42 23.48
N LEU A 435 14.82 10.41 24.36
CA LEU A 435 14.84 9.58 25.56
C LEU A 435 13.80 10.02 26.60
N LEU A 436 13.48 11.32 26.68
CA LEU A 436 12.38 11.83 27.49
C LEU A 436 11.01 11.44 26.93
N GLU A 437 10.84 11.45 25.60
CA GLU A 437 9.57 11.08 24.94
C GLU A 437 9.36 9.55 24.94
N GLN A 438 10.42 8.76 24.76
CA GLN A 438 10.38 7.29 24.69
C GLN A 438 11.60 6.68 25.41
N PRO A 439 11.50 6.40 26.72
CA PRO A 439 12.59 5.74 27.44
C PRO A 439 12.82 4.33 26.88
N GLY A 440 14.09 3.97 26.65
CA GLY A 440 14.49 2.63 26.20
C GLY A 440 14.93 2.51 24.73
N GLN A 441 15.01 3.61 23.98
CA GLN A 441 15.56 3.59 22.62
C GLN A 441 17.09 3.38 22.64
N ALA A 442 17.54 2.13 22.43
CA ALA A 442 18.95 1.73 22.52
C ALA A 442 19.88 2.52 21.59
N GLU A 443 19.42 2.82 20.36
CA GLU A 443 20.20 3.63 19.40
C GLU A 443 20.45 5.04 19.90
N ALA A 444 19.46 5.66 20.57
CA ALA A 444 19.59 7.01 21.11
C ALA A 444 20.61 7.06 22.26
N ILE A 445 20.60 6.04 23.13
CA ILE A 445 21.57 5.88 24.22
C ILE A 445 22.97 5.72 23.64
N HIS A 446 23.14 4.85 22.65
CA HIS A 446 24.43 4.61 22.02
C HIS A 446 25.00 5.88 21.37
N ASN A 447 24.19 6.59 20.57
CA ASN A 447 24.61 7.82 19.90
C ASN A 447 24.94 8.95 20.88
N LEU A 448 24.28 8.99 22.04
CA LEU A 448 24.58 9.97 23.08
C LEU A 448 25.89 9.62 23.80
N GLN A 449 26.15 8.34 24.05
CA GLN A 449 27.40 7.89 24.64
C GLN A 449 28.61 8.15 23.74
N THR A 450 28.49 7.95 22.43
CA THR A 450 29.56 8.26 21.48
C THR A 450 29.86 9.76 21.47
N LEU A 451 28.82 10.61 21.44
CA LEU A 451 29.00 12.07 21.52
C LEU A 451 29.70 12.52 22.80
N VAL A 452 29.36 11.94 23.94
CA VAL A 452 30.00 12.27 25.23
C VAL A 452 31.45 11.80 25.26
N ARG A 453 31.76 10.67 24.63
CA ARG A 453 33.13 10.14 24.55
C ARG A 453 34.03 10.97 23.63
N ASP A 454 33.47 11.47 22.54
CA ASP A 454 34.21 12.27 21.55
C ASP A 454 34.31 13.75 21.93
N ALA A 455 33.55 14.19 22.95
CA ALA A 455 33.73 15.52 23.53
C ALA A 455 35.14 15.64 24.13
N THR A 456 35.94 16.52 23.54
CA THR A 456 37.32 16.76 24.00
C THR A 456 37.30 17.14 25.48
N PRO A 457 38.15 16.52 26.32
CA PRO A 457 38.19 16.87 27.73
C PRO A 457 38.50 18.37 27.87
N PRO A 458 37.89 19.07 28.84
CA PRO A 458 38.15 20.48 29.05
C PRO A 458 39.67 20.68 29.18
N PRO A 459 40.21 21.76 28.60
CA PRO A 459 41.65 22.01 28.65
C PRO A 459 42.12 21.96 30.11
N PRO A 460 43.26 21.31 30.39
CA PRO A 460 43.75 21.16 31.74
C PRO A 460 43.82 22.54 32.42
N PRO A 461 43.41 22.63 33.69
CA PRO A 461 43.37 23.90 34.40
C PRO A 461 44.75 24.57 34.31
N ASN A 462 44.76 25.80 33.81
CA ASN A 462 45.97 26.55 33.55
C ASN A 462 46.79 26.66 34.86
N PRO A 463 48.00 26.06 34.96
CA PRO A 463 48.72 25.91 36.23
C PRO A 463 49.16 27.24 36.86
N LYS A 464 48.98 28.36 36.16
CA LYS A 464 49.28 29.72 36.64
C LYS A 464 48.12 30.45 37.30
N LYS A 465 46.91 29.85 37.37
CA LYS A 465 45.76 30.47 38.04
C LYS A 465 45.55 29.80 39.41
N PRO A 466 45.75 30.50 40.53
CA PRO A 466 45.49 29.93 41.85
C PRO A 466 44.01 29.51 41.95
N PRO A 467 43.71 28.40 42.63
CA PRO A 467 42.34 27.94 42.77
C PRO A 467 41.48 29.04 43.43
N PRO A 468 40.25 29.26 42.94
CA PRO A 468 39.34 30.21 43.59
C PRO A 468 39.10 29.76 45.04
N PRO A 469 38.99 30.70 45.99
CA PRO A 469 38.78 30.38 47.39
C PRO A 469 37.49 29.56 47.54
N PRO A 470 37.46 28.58 48.47
CA PRO A 470 36.28 27.77 48.70
C PRO A 470 35.09 28.67 49.04
N PRO A 471 33.89 28.38 48.50
CA PRO A 471 32.71 29.17 48.80
C PRO A 471 32.45 29.16 50.31
N PRO A 472 31.99 30.29 50.89
CA PRO A 472 31.69 30.38 52.31
C PRO A 472 30.67 29.29 52.67
N ARG A 473 30.94 28.56 53.75
CA ARG A 473 30.02 27.53 54.25
C ARG A 473 28.63 28.16 54.42
N PRO A 474 27.58 27.60 53.80
CA PRO A 474 26.24 28.12 53.96
C PRO A 474 25.87 28.07 55.44
N SER A 475 25.51 29.22 56.01
CA SER A 475 24.99 29.28 57.37
C SER A 475 23.69 28.47 57.44
N MET A 476 23.63 27.52 58.37
CA MET A 476 22.50 26.60 58.59
C MET A 476 21.12 27.26 58.80
N GLY A 477 21.05 28.59 58.91
CA GLY A 477 19.79 29.33 59.05
C GLY A 477 18.99 29.51 57.75
N ALA A 478 19.62 29.52 56.57
CA ALA A 478 18.92 29.86 55.32
C ALA A 478 18.05 28.72 54.77
N GLN A 479 18.31 27.46 55.14
CA GLN A 479 17.52 26.32 54.68
C GLN A 479 16.20 26.13 55.44
N GLN A 480 16.04 26.73 56.61
CA GLN A 480 14.81 26.60 57.41
C GLN A 480 13.69 27.49 56.87
N ASP A 481 14.01 28.71 56.41
CA ASP A 481 13.02 29.64 55.85
C ASP A 481 12.48 29.19 54.48
N GLU A 482 13.29 28.51 53.66
CA GLU A 482 12.83 27.99 52.36
C GLU A 482 11.87 26.79 52.51
N LEU A 483 12.02 25.99 53.57
CA LEU A 483 11.12 24.86 53.86
C LEU A 483 9.77 25.31 54.45
N GLU A 484 9.73 26.44 55.15
CA GLU A 484 8.46 27.01 55.63
C GLU A 484 7.67 27.71 54.50
N GLY A 485 8.35 28.34 53.55
CA GLY A 485 7.71 28.94 52.37
C GLY A 485 7.04 27.91 51.45
N LEU A 486 7.56 26.69 51.38
CA LEU A 486 7.00 25.60 50.56
C LEU A 486 5.72 24.97 51.16
N LYS A 487 5.55 25.02 52.49
CA LYS A 487 4.31 24.51 53.13
C LYS A 487 3.09 25.41 52.88
N GLN A 488 3.28 26.70 52.59
CA GLN A 488 2.18 27.64 52.33
C GLN A 488 1.62 27.58 50.89
N ARG A 489 2.30 26.87 49.97
CA ARG A 489 1.91 26.81 48.54
C ARG A 489 1.17 25.53 48.12
N LEU A 490 0.88 24.61 49.04
CA LEU A 490 0.09 23.42 48.73
C LEU A 490 -1.41 23.77 48.66
N PRO A 491 -2.10 23.50 47.53
CA PRO A 491 -3.53 23.72 47.42
C PRO A 491 -4.31 22.79 48.35
N LYS A 492 -5.33 23.32 49.04
CA LYS A 492 -6.21 22.55 49.92
C LYS A 492 -6.91 21.44 49.13
N PRO A 493 -7.04 20.22 49.68
CA PRO A 493 -7.74 19.13 49.02
C PRO A 493 -9.23 19.48 48.82
N PRO A 494 -9.84 19.07 47.69
CA PRO A 494 -11.23 19.35 47.39
C PRO A 494 -12.17 18.65 48.39
N LYS A 495 -13.18 19.39 48.87
CA LYS A 495 -14.29 18.87 49.68
C LYS A 495 -15.08 17.85 48.87
N THR A 496 -15.17 16.61 49.35
CA THR A 496 -16.12 15.59 48.88
C THR A 496 -17.56 16.06 49.13
N PRO A 497 -18.44 16.12 48.11
CA PRO A 497 -19.85 16.37 48.32
C PRO A 497 -20.57 15.09 48.77
N GLY A 498 -21.26 15.21 49.91
CA GLY A 498 -22.66 14.83 50.05
C GLY A 498 -23.00 13.35 49.96
N GLY A 499 -23.36 12.79 51.12
CA GLY A 499 -23.88 11.44 51.28
C GLY A 499 -25.11 11.12 50.45
N VAL A 500 -25.21 9.84 50.09
CA VAL A 500 -26.44 9.19 49.66
C VAL A 500 -27.11 8.65 50.92
N LYS A 501 -28.29 9.19 51.22
CA LYS A 501 -29.26 8.60 52.15
C LYS A 501 -30.12 7.60 51.37
N ASP A 502 -30.33 6.45 51.99
CA ASP A 502 -31.46 5.52 51.92
C ASP A 502 -32.49 5.70 50.80
N LEU A 503 -32.63 4.67 49.96
CA LEU A 503 -33.88 3.91 49.69
C LEU A 503 -33.56 2.65 48.89
#